data_AF-A0A6A5TGN6-F1
#
_entry.id   AF-A0A6A5TGN6-F1
#
_cell.length_a   1.000
_cell.length_b   1.000
_cell.length_c   1.000
_cell.angle_alpha   90.00
_cell.angle_beta   90.00
_cell.angle_gamma   90.00
#
_symmetry.space_group_name_H-M   'P 1'
#
loop_
_entity.id
_entity.type
_entity.pdbx_description
1 polymer ?
#
loop_
_entity_poly.entity_id
_entity_poly.type
_entity_poly.pdbx_seq_one_letter_code
_entity_poly.pdbx_strand_id
1 'polypeptide(L)'
;MIDSLEIILEKFQRHILPKALTNHNNKEPPHTLLIRKTLFHGNGEHEANILAHLLNHANITHLHDYIRGTIDNTAEGPGNALTRYDQVYLEYCNKGTLHDMRRKHRRSGTKLPEAFLWHVFESLLRALCACHYGLTKGDDLTITQMDAYAGGKETEEGISECARWIPIKHCDIHPSYILLTSTASASNSSSHSENTYAYPRALLADFGIAQTAEELPWRPYRKRYGFMKQRALVLQSDVTMVIYRIMWPLCGLELHKSGGERWGYSEELKDVVWRHSLDGDGKTACLNADE
;
A
#
# COMPACT_ATOMS: atom_id res chain seq x y z
N MET A 1 -16.67 1.77 -3.22
CA MET A 1 -17.69 2.65 -2.60
C MET A 1 -17.02 4.02 -2.41
N ILE A 2 -16.87 4.76 -3.50
CA ILE A 2 -16.21 6.08 -3.55
C ILE A 2 -17.23 7.00 -4.20
N ASP A 3 -17.64 8.05 -3.50
CA ASP A 3 -18.68 8.96 -4.01
C ASP A 3 -18.06 10.06 -4.89
N SER A 4 -16.80 10.46 -4.64
CA SER A 4 -16.05 11.37 -5.50
C SER A 4 -14.55 11.40 -5.18
N LEU A 5 -13.74 11.70 -6.21
CA LEU A 5 -12.31 12.03 -6.11
C LEU A 5 -12.09 13.40 -6.73
N GLU A 6 -11.49 14.32 -5.97
CA GLU A 6 -11.19 15.68 -6.42
C GLU A 6 -9.71 16.00 -6.21
N ILE A 7 -9.11 16.68 -7.18
CA ILE A 7 -7.76 17.26 -7.04
C ILE A 7 -7.94 18.67 -6.50
N ILE A 8 -7.32 18.96 -5.36
CA ILE A 8 -7.44 20.25 -4.70
C ILE A 8 -6.06 20.87 -4.50
N LEU A 9 -5.97 22.16 -4.83
CA LEU A 9 -4.82 22.99 -4.48
C LEU A 9 -5.13 23.68 -3.15
N GLU A 10 -4.64 23.14 -2.03
CA GLU A 10 -4.83 23.77 -0.72
C GLU A 10 -3.55 24.35 -0.14
N LYS A 11 -3.66 25.52 0.49
CA LYS A 11 -2.63 26.04 1.41
C LYS A 11 -2.84 25.38 2.76
N PHE A 12 -2.14 24.27 3.03
CA PHE A 12 -2.24 23.61 4.32
C PHE A 12 -1.43 24.36 5.41
N GLN A 13 -2.12 25.10 6.29
CA GLN A 13 -1.55 25.52 7.57
C GLN A 13 -1.80 24.41 8.59
N ARG A 14 -0.81 23.51 8.73
CA ARG A 14 -0.72 22.36 9.66
C ARG A 14 -1.68 22.44 10.86
N HIS A 15 -2.70 21.58 10.91
CA HIS A 15 -3.50 21.37 12.13
C HIS A 15 -3.18 20.06 12.87
N ILE A 16 -2.33 19.16 12.34
CA ILE A 16 -2.03 17.85 12.97
C ILE A 16 -0.53 17.55 13.11
N LEU A 17 0.30 18.54 13.41
CA LEU A 17 1.63 18.29 13.98
C LEU A 17 1.81 19.14 15.24
N PRO A 18 2.33 18.58 16.36
CA PRO A 18 2.64 19.37 17.54
C PRO A 18 3.48 20.59 17.15
N LYS A 19 3.11 21.77 17.63
CA LYS A 19 3.72 23.09 17.35
C LYS A 19 5.24 23.20 17.65
N ALA A 20 5.91 22.11 18.02
CA ALA A 20 7.26 22.12 18.59
C ALA A 20 8.41 22.21 17.57
N LEU A 21 8.16 22.22 16.25
CA LEU A 21 9.23 22.16 15.23
C LEU A 21 9.05 23.14 14.05
N THR A 22 8.72 24.41 14.32
CA THR A 22 8.82 25.46 13.28
C THR A 22 9.86 26.51 13.65
N ASN A 23 11.03 26.38 13.04
CA ASN A 23 12.06 27.41 12.96
C ASN A 23 11.53 28.59 12.12
N HIS A 24 11.74 29.81 12.61
CA HIS A 24 11.06 31.06 12.21
C HIS A 24 11.47 31.69 10.85
N ASN A 25 11.94 30.90 9.88
CA ASN A 25 12.27 31.46 8.57
C ASN A 25 10.99 31.61 7.71
N ASN A 26 10.56 32.86 7.51
CA ASN A 26 9.37 33.36 6.77
C ASN A 26 9.26 32.96 5.27
N LYS A 27 9.71 31.79 4.85
CA LYS A 27 9.37 31.28 3.52
C LYS A 27 7.98 30.65 3.59
N GLU A 28 7.03 31.21 2.84
CA GLU A 28 5.72 30.58 2.67
C GLU A 28 5.92 29.10 2.31
N PRO A 29 5.20 28.17 2.95
CA PRO A 29 5.33 26.76 2.63
C PRO A 29 4.91 26.54 1.16
N PRO A 30 5.63 25.69 0.41
CA PRO A 30 5.28 25.41 -0.97
C PRO A 30 3.87 24.82 -1.04
N HIS A 31 3.08 25.32 -1.99
CA HIS A 31 1.78 24.75 -2.32
C HIS A 31 1.94 23.26 -2.63
N THR A 32 1.24 22.42 -1.88
CA THR A 32 1.24 20.97 -2.09
C THR A 32 -0.11 20.58 -2.68
N LEU A 33 -0.09 19.94 -3.85
CA LEU A 33 -1.30 19.36 -4.44
C LEU A 33 -1.71 18.14 -3.63
N LEU A 34 -3.00 18.04 -3.32
CA LEU A 34 -3.58 16.94 -2.57
C LEU A 34 -4.73 16.30 -3.36
N ILE A 35 -4.98 15.03 -3.07
CA ILE A 35 -6.19 14.32 -3.50
C ILE A 35 -7.15 14.33 -2.32
N ARG A 36 -8.36 14.86 -2.52
CA ARG A 36 -9.46 14.73 -1.56
C ARG A 36 -10.35 13.55 -1.98
N LYS A 37 -10.52 12.60 -1.06
CA LYS A 37 -11.45 11.47 -1.18
C LYS A 37 -12.62 11.70 -0.23
N THR A 38 -13.82 11.75 -0.79
CA THR A 38 -15.06 11.89 -0.02
C THR A 38 -15.68 10.51 0.19
N LEU A 39 -15.87 10.12 1.45
CA LEU A 39 -16.27 8.77 1.84
C LEU A 39 -17.48 8.81 2.74
N PHE A 40 -18.32 7.77 2.71
CA PHE A 40 -19.35 7.59 3.73
C PHE A 40 -18.71 7.58 5.12
N HIS A 41 -19.40 8.19 6.07
CA HIS A 41 -18.96 8.27 7.45
C HIS A 41 -18.54 6.90 8.02
N GLY A 42 -17.39 6.89 8.69
CA GLY A 42 -16.77 5.68 9.25
C GLY A 42 -15.78 5.01 8.29
N ASN A 43 -16.02 5.04 6.98
CA ASN A 43 -15.06 4.50 6.01
C ASN A 43 -13.80 5.38 5.91
N GLY A 44 -13.96 6.70 6.01
CA GLY A 44 -12.82 7.62 6.04
C GLY A 44 -11.99 7.49 7.31
N GLU A 45 -12.66 7.34 8.47
CA GLU A 45 -12.00 7.08 9.75
C GLU A 45 -11.17 5.79 9.71
N HIS A 46 -11.74 4.72 9.15
CA HIS A 46 -11.07 3.43 8.99
C HIS A 46 -9.80 3.56 8.14
N GLU A 47 -9.91 4.14 6.94
CA GLU A 47 -8.76 4.33 6.04
C GLU A 47 -7.68 5.22 6.69
N ALA A 48 -8.08 6.31 7.36
CA ALA A 48 -7.17 7.21 8.04
C ALA A 48 -6.41 6.50 9.18
N ASN A 49 -7.09 5.67 9.98
CA ASN A 49 -6.47 4.92 11.07
C ASN A 49 -5.44 3.91 10.56
N ILE A 50 -5.76 3.19 9.49
CA ILE A 50 -4.82 2.26 8.84
C ILE A 50 -3.58 3.00 8.32
N LEU A 51 -3.79 4.10 7.58
CA LEU A 51 -2.69 4.90 7.03
C LEU A 51 -1.85 5.58 8.12
N ALA A 52 -2.44 5.91 9.27
CA ALA A 52 -1.73 6.46 10.43
C ALA A 52 -0.71 5.46 11.03
N HIS A 53 -0.90 4.16 10.85
CA HIS A 53 0.09 3.14 11.23
C HIS A 53 1.22 2.98 10.19
N LEU A 54 0.99 3.43 8.96
CA LEU A 54 1.89 3.25 7.82
C LEU A 54 2.60 4.55 7.41
N LEU A 55 2.62 5.54 8.31
CA LEU A 55 3.16 6.87 8.06
C LEU A 55 4.62 6.81 7.58
N ASN A 56 4.95 7.71 6.66
CA ASN A 56 6.30 7.93 6.13
C ASN A 56 6.91 6.76 5.33
N HIS A 57 6.17 5.69 5.04
CA HIS A 57 6.69 4.65 4.16
C HIS A 57 6.80 5.16 2.71
N ALA A 58 7.89 4.85 2.02
CA ALA A 58 8.20 5.44 0.71
C ALA A 58 7.27 4.96 -0.42
N ASN A 59 6.71 3.77 -0.27
CA ASN A 59 5.87 3.09 -1.27
C ASN A 59 4.41 2.92 -0.84
N ILE A 60 3.95 3.65 0.17
CA ILE A 60 2.54 3.71 0.58
C ILE A 60 2.09 5.15 0.46
N THR A 61 0.87 5.38 -0.01
CA THR A 61 0.32 6.73 -0.16
C THR A 61 0.29 7.45 1.19
N HIS A 62 0.74 8.71 1.22
CA HIS A 62 0.78 9.51 2.44
C HIS A 62 -0.58 10.13 2.73
N LEU A 63 -1.07 9.89 3.95
CA LEU A 63 -2.15 10.63 4.55
C LEU A 63 -1.65 12.00 5.01
N HIS A 64 -2.25 13.06 4.48
CA HIS A 64 -1.96 14.44 4.88
C HIS A 64 -2.92 14.92 5.96
N ASP A 65 -4.22 14.65 5.79
CA ASP A 65 -5.24 15.05 6.75
C ASP A 65 -6.49 14.16 6.67
N TYR A 66 -7.26 14.17 7.75
CA TYR A 66 -8.56 13.53 7.85
C TYR A 66 -9.54 14.46 8.55
N ILE A 67 -10.63 14.79 7.85
CA ILE A 67 -11.73 15.58 8.40
C ILE A 67 -12.93 14.66 8.55
N ARG A 68 -13.32 14.40 9.80
CA ARG A 68 -14.53 13.66 10.12
C ARG A 68 -15.76 14.47 9.72
N GLY A 69 -16.70 13.83 9.03
CA GLY A 69 -17.96 14.46 8.68
C GLY A 69 -18.74 14.88 9.93
N THR A 70 -18.95 16.18 10.13
CA THR A 70 -19.78 16.69 11.23
C THR A 70 -21.26 16.65 10.86
N ILE A 71 -22.11 16.39 11.85
CA ILE A 71 -23.56 16.58 11.67
C ILE A 71 -23.80 18.07 11.61
N ASP A 72 -24.27 18.55 10.47
CA ASP A 72 -24.89 19.86 10.47
C ASP A 72 -26.31 19.74 11.02
N ASN A 73 -26.45 19.94 12.32
CA ASN A 73 -27.75 19.91 13.01
C ASN A 73 -28.67 21.06 12.55
N THR A 74 -28.20 21.97 11.69
CA THR A 74 -28.98 23.13 11.21
C THR A 74 -29.81 22.84 9.95
N ALA A 75 -29.65 21.67 9.32
CA ALA A 75 -30.50 21.26 8.21
C ALA A 75 -31.86 20.77 8.75
N GLU A 76 -32.70 21.72 9.15
CA GLU A 76 -34.11 21.51 9.51
C GLU A 76 -34.92 21.17 8.25
N GLY A 77 -34.87 19.89 7.85
CA GLY A 77 -35.63 19.37 6.72
C GLY A 77 -36.16 17.97 7.01
N PRO A 78 -37.49 17.79 7.14
CA PRO A 78 -38.08 16.47 7.39
C PRO A 78 -37.99 15.62 6.11
N GLY A 79 -36.93 14.81 6.01
CA GLY A 79 -36.75 13.88 4.88
C GLY A 79 -35.32 13.70 4.39
N ASN A 80 -34.39 14.57 4.80
CA ASN A 80 -32.98 14.42 4.43
C ASN A 80 -32.26 13.68 5.55
N ALA A 81 -32.10 12.36 5.42
CA ALA A 81 -31.04 11.68 6.13
C ALA A 81 -29.72 12.37 5.71
N LEU A 82 -29.17 13.23 6.57
CA LEU A 82 -27.86 13.85 6.32
C LEU A 82 -26.87 12.70 6.14
N THR A 83 -26.52 12.41 4.89
CA THR A 83 -25.39 11.54 4.60
C THR A 83 -24.15 12.28 5.06
N ARG A 84 -23.58 11.80 6.17
CA ARG A 84 -22.31 12.30 6.70
C ARG A 84 -21.21 11.77 5.80
N TYR A 85 -20.37 12.69 5.34
CA TYR A 85 -19.21 12.36 4.53
C TYR A 85 -17.94 12.73 5.27
N ASP A 86 -17.05 11.76 5.38
CA ASP A 86 -15.68 11.96 5.82
C ASP A 86 -14.84 12.41 4.62
N GLN A 87 -13.79 13.21 4.88
CA GLN A 87 -12.85 13.65 3.87
C GLN A 87 -11.44 13.19 4.24
N VAL A 88 -10.81 12.44 3.33
CA VAL A 88 -9.43 11.98 3.46
C VAL A 88 -8.57 12.73 2.46
N TYR A 89 -7.51 13.37 2.92
CA TYR A 89 -6.57 14.14 2.10
C TYR A 89 -5.28 13.35 1.95
N LEU A 90 -4.95 12.99 0.71
CA LEU A 90 -3.83 12.11 0.36
C LEU A 90 -2.82 12.82 -0.55
N GLU A 91 -1.60 12.30 -0.62
CA GLU A 91 -0.59 12.84 -1.52
C GLU A 91 -1.04 12.76 -2.99
N TYR A 92 -0.79 13.83 -3.76
CA TYR A 92 -1.08 13.83 -5.18
C TYR A 92 0.01 13.11 -6.00
N CYS A 93 -0.40 12.09 -6.75
CA CYS A 93 0.48 11.32 -7.63
C CYS A 93 0.35 11.77 -9.09
N ASN A 94 1.31 12.57 -9.55
CA ASN A 94 1.22 13.31 -10.81
C ASN A 94 1.44 12.48 -12.09
N LYS A 95 1.69 11.17 -11.99
CA LYS A 95 1.81 10.27 -13.15
C LYS A 95 0.61 9.34 -13.32
N GLY A 96 -0.46 9.54 -12.53
CA GLY A 96 -1.67 8.72 -12.57
C GLY A 96 -1.43 7.34 -11.99
N THR A 97 -2.23 6.36 -12.42
CA THR A 97 -2.16 4.97 -11.94
C THR A 97 -1.33 4.08 -12.86
N LEU A 98 -0.91 2.92 -12.38
CA LEU A 98 -0.32 1.87 -13.23
C LEU A 98 -1.32 1.40 -14.30
N HIS A 99 -2.62 1.38 -13.98
CA HIS A 99 -3.67 1.13 -14.97
C HIS A 99 -3.65 2.15 -16.11
N ASP A 100 -3.51 3.44 -15.80
CA ASP A 100 -3.43 4.51 -16.80
C ASP A 100 -2.20 4.37 -17.69
N MET A 101 -1.05 4.07 -17.07
CA MET A 101 0.18 3.83 -17.80
C MET A 101 0.07 2.62 -18.74
N ARG A 102 -0.48 1.49 -18.25
CA ARG A 102 -0.77 0.30 -19.08
C ARG A 102 -1.67 0.66 -20.26
N ARG A 103 -2.75 1.40 -20.01
CA ARG A 103 -3.70 1.84 -21.04
C ARG A 103 -3.03 2.72 -22.09
N LYS A 104 -2.12 3.61 -21.70
CA LYS A 104 -1.34 4.45 -22.60
C LYS A 104 -0.46 3.61 -23.53
N HIS A 105 0.33 2.68 -22.96
CA HIS A 105 1.20 1.79 -23.72
C HIS A 105 0.41 0.90 -24.70
N ARG A 106 -0.71 0.33 -24.26
CA ARG A 106 -1.61 -0.45 -25.12
C ARG A 106 -2.13 0.36 -26.30
N ARG A 107 -2.55 1.61 -26.08
CA ARG A 107 -3.04 2.51 -27.15
C ARG A 107 -1.94 2.89 -28.15
N SER A 108 -0.70 3.00 -27.69
CA SER A 108 0.45 3.26 -28.57
C SER A 108 1.04 2.00 -29.23
N GLY A 109 0.50 0.81 -28.94
CA GLY A 109 1.07 -0.45 -29.43
C GLY A 109 2.46 -0.76 -28.87
N THR A 110 2.86 -0.13 -27.76
CA THR A 110 4.16 -0.35 -27.12
C THR A 110 4.00 -1.18 -25.85
N LYS A 111 5.05 -1.93 -25.48
CA LYS A 111 5.09 -2.67 -24.20
C LYS A 111 5.66 -1.78 -23.09
N LEU A 112 5.34 -2.11 -21.84
CA LEU A 112 6.04 -1.54 -20.69
C LEU A 112 7.47 -2.10 -20.63
N PRO A 113 8.49 -1.29 -20.30
CA PRO A 113 9.84 -1.81 -20.11
C PRO A 113 9.88 -2.82 -18.95
N GLU A 114 10.58 -3.94 -19.13
CA GLU A 114 10.69 -4.97 -18.09
C GLU A 114 11.30 -4.42 -16.79
N ALA A 115 12.37 -3.63 -16.90
CA ALA A 115 13.00 -3.00 -15.75
C ALA A 115 12.04 -2.07 -14.98
N PHE A 116 11.06 -1.46 -15.66
CA PHE A 116 10.00 -0.70 -14.98
C PHE A 116 9.06 -1.62 -14.19
N LEU A 117 8.71 -2.78 -14.74
CA LEU A 117 7.86 -3.76 -14.03
C LEU A 117 8.54 -4.28 -12.76
N TRP A 118 9.84 -4.57 -12.82
CA TRP A 118 10.63 -4.96 -11.66
C TRP A 118 10.68 -3.86 -10.60
N HIS A 119 10.86 -2.61 -11.00
CA HIS A 119 10.81 -1.45 -10.11
C HIS A 119 9.45 -1.31 -9.40
N VAL A 120 8.34 -1.54 -10.11
CA VAL A 120 6.99 -1.55 -9.51
C VAL A 120 6.84 -2.72 -8.55
N PHE A 121 7.27 -3.92 -8.96
CA PHE A 121 7.17 -5.13 -8.13
C PHE A 121 7.91 -4.96 -6.79
N GLU A 122 9.17 -4.53 -6.84
CA GLU A 122 9.97 -4.25 -5.65
C GLU A 122 9.30 -3.21 -4.74
N SER A 123 8.80 -2.11 -5.33
CA SER A 123 8.10 -1.07 -4.58
C SER A 123 6.89 -1.60 -3.82
N LEU A 124 6.10 -2.49 -4.45
CA LEU A 124 4.94 -3.11 -3.82
C LEU A 124 5.34 -4.09 -2.71
N LEU A 125 6.39 -4.89 -2.93
CA LEU A 125 6.89 -5.79 -1.88
C LEU A 125 7.33 -5.01 -0.63
N ARG A 126 8.03 -3.89 -0.81
CA ARG A 126 8.40 -3.01 0.32
C ARG A 126 7.17 -2.48 1.05
N ALA A 127 6.15 -2.02 0.32
CA ALA A 127 4.89 -1.58 0.90
C ALA A 127 4.19 -2.69 1.70
N LEU A 128 4.11 -3.91 1.15
CA LEU A 128 3.51 -5.06 1.83
C LEU A 128 4.32 -5.49 3.06
N CYS A 129 5.64 -5.44 2.99
CA CYS A 129 6.50 -5.68 4.14
C CYS A 129 6.21 -4.69 5.28
N ALA A 130 6.01 -3.40 4.96
CA ALA A 130 5.58 -2.42 5.95
C ALA A 130 4.22 -2.79 6.55
N CYS A 131 3.23 -3.14 5.73
CA CYS A 131 1.91 -3.55 6.20
C CYS A 131 1.95 -4.78 7.13
N HIS A 132 2.74 -5.80 6.78
CA HIS A 132 2.71 -7.09 7.50
C HIS A 132 3.64 -7.14 8.71
N TYR A 133 4.74 -6.39 8.66
CA TYR A 133 5.82 -6.48 9.66
C TYR A 133 6.09 -5.16 10.39
N GLY A 134 5.55 -4.03 9.94
CA GLY A 134 5.77 -2.73 10.56
C GLY A 134 7.10 -2.09 10.21
N LEU A 135 7.72 -2.56 9.12
CA LEU A 135 9.03 -2.07 8.69
C LEU A 135 8.89 -0.68 8.10
N THR A 136 9.57 0.30 8.69
CA THR A 136 9.63 1.66 8.16
C THR A 136 11.01 1.94 7.58
N LYS A 137 11.12 3.06 6.86
CA LYS A 137 12.29 3.38 6.04
C LYS A 137 13.54 3.59 6.91
N GLY A 138 14.61 2.84 6.65
CA GLY A 138 15.90 2.97 7.35
C GLY A 138 16.32 1.72 8.10
N ASP A 139 15.41 0.76 8.27
CA ASP A 139 15.75 -0.55 8.82
C ASP A 139 16.43 -1.38 7.73
N ASP A 140 17.76 -1.28 7.64
CA ASP A 140 18.57 -2.26 6.93
C ASP A 140 18.30 -3.62 7.59
N LEU A 141 17.57 -4.47 6.86
CA LEU A 141 17.02 -5.72 7.37
C LEU A 141 18.13 -6.65 7.85
N THR A 142 18.23 -6.81 9.17
CA THR A 142 18.70 -8.08 9.73
C THR A 142 17.49 -8.90 10.14
N ILE A 143 17.44 -10.17 9.70
CA ILE A 143 16.37 -11.14 10.00
C ILE A 143 16.08 -11.18 11.52
N THR A 144 17.08 -10.93 12.35
CA THR A 144 17.01 -10.86 13.81
C THR A 144 16.10 -9.74 14.37
N GLN A 145 15.91 -8.63 13.66
CA GLN A 145 15.02 -7.54 14.12
C GLN A 145 13.53 -7.86 13.89
N MET A 146 13.22 -8.67 12.87
CA MET A 146 11.84 -9.12 12.60
C MET A 146 11.28 -9.98 13.75
N ASP A 147 12.14 -10.81 14.38
CA ASP A 147 11.75 -11.65 15.51
C ASP A 147 11.55 -10.84 16.80
N ALA A 148 12.33 -9.77 17.00
CA ALA A 148 12.17 -8.88 18.16
C ALA A 148 10.85 -8.09 18.13
N TYR A 149 10.39 -7.66 16.94
CA TYR A 149 9.08 -7.02 16.75
C TYR A 149 7.90 -8.01 16.77
N ALA A 150 8.14 -9.29 16.46
CA ALA A 150 7.11 -10.33 16.46
C ALA A 150 6.87 -10.93 17.86
N GLY A 151 7.95 -11.07 18.64
CA GLY A 151 7.95 -11.63 19.98
C GLY A 151 8.56 -10.64 20.95
N GLY A 152 7.75 -9.71 21.47
CA GLY A 152 8.10 -9.02 22.71
C GLY A 152 8.45 -10.10 23.73
N LYS A 153 9.74 -10.19 24.09
CA LYS A 153 10.15 -11.00 25.24
C LYS A 153 9.46 -10.36 26.44
N GLU A 154 8.67 -11.14 27.15
CA GLU A 154 8.26 -10.80 28.51
C GLU A 154 9.55 -10.73 29.34
N THR A 155 10.15 -9.54 29.44
CA THR A 155 11.16 -9.27 30.45
C THR A 155 10.42 -8.98 31.75
N GLU A 156 10.83 -9.63 32.84
CA GLU A 156 10.26 -9.46 34.19
C GLU A 156 10.29 -8.00 34.69
N GLU A 157 11.06 -7.12 34.04
CA GLU A 157 11.26 -5.70 34.41
C GLU A 157 10.33 -4.71 33.69
N GLY A 158 9.19 -5.17 33.17
CA GLY A 158 8.21 -4.29 32.55
C GLY A 158 8.55 -4.00 31.09
N ILE A 159 7.70 -4.52 30.20
CA ILE A 159 7.80 -4.30 28.76
C ILE A 159 7.67 -2.79 28.52
N SER A 160 8.72 -2.16 27.97
CA SER A 160 8.57 -0.87 27.30
C SER A 160 7.47 -1.03 26.26
N GLU A 161 6.39 -0.26 26.39
CA GLU A 161 5.18 -0.24 25.55
C GLU A 161 5.47 0.18 24.09
N CYS A 162 6.56 -0.31 23.47
CA CYS A 162 6.67 -0.37 22.03
C CYS A 162 5.55 -1.29 21.54
N ALA A 163 4.41 -0.68 21.22
CA ALA A 163 3.19 -1.33 20.80
C ALA A 163 3.49 -2.43 19.78
N ARG A 164 3.04 -3.65 20.11
CA ARG A 164 3.16 -4.81 19.21
C ARG A 164 2.59 -4.43 17.85
N TRP A 165 3.40 -4.52 16.79
CA TRP A 165 2.91 -4.27 15.44
C TRP A 165 1.77 -5.24 15.08
N ILE A 166 0.62 -4.67 14.71
CA ILE A 166 -0.54 -5.42 14.24
C ILE A 166 -0.45 -5.53 12.73
N PRO A 167 -0.31 -6.74 12.15
CA PRO A 167 -0.23 -6.90 10.71
C PRO A 167 -1.50 -6.38 10.01
N ILE A 168 -1.33 -5.71 8.87
CA ILE A 168 -2.39 -5.11 8.06
C ILE A 168 -2.45 -5.81 6.71
N LYS A 169 -3.60 -6.40 6.36
CA LYS A 169 -3.87 -6.95 5.02
C LYS A 169 -4.51 -5.85 4.16
N HIS A 170 -4.02 -5.63 2.93
CA HIS A 170 -4.57 -4.57 2.07
C HIS A 170 -5.96 -4.91 1.50
N CYS A 171 -6.21 -6.19 1.19
CA CYS A 171 -7.48 -6.71 0.67
C CYS A 171 -7.94 -6.27 -0.73
N ASP A 172 -7.31 -5.28 -1.39
CA ASP A 172 -7.73 -4.81 -2.74
C ASP A 172 -6.59 -4.47 -3.69
N ILE A 173 -5.55 -5.31 -3.73
CA ILE A 173 -4.38 -5.01 -4.57
C ILE A 173 -4.74 -5.16 -6.06
N HIS A 174 -4.70 -4.05 -6.80
CA HIS A 174 -4.90 -4.04 -8.25
C HIS A 174 -4.29 -2.81 -8.94
N PRO A 175 -4.10 -2.82 -10.29
CA PRO A 175 -3.40 -1.75 -11.01
C PRO A 175 -3.91 -0.32 -10.85
N SER A 176 -5.20 -0.12 -10.57
CA SER A 176 -5.76 1.24 -10.39
C SER A 176 -5.46 1.84 -9.00
N TYR A 177 -4.94 1.06 -8.05
CA TYR A 177 -4.53 1.50 -6.71
C TYR A 177 -3.02 1.50 -6.53
N ILE A 178 -2.30 1.45 -7.65
CA ILE A 178 -0.85 1.65 -7.69
C ILE A 178 -0.63 3.00 -8.33
N LEU A 179 -0.35 4.00 -7.49
CA LEU A 179 -0.16 5.37 -7.91
C LEU A 179 1.29 5.59 -8.31
N LEU A 180 1.51 6.44 -9.30
CA LEU A 180 2.83 6.76 -9.83
C LEU A 180 3.11 8.25 -9.64
N THR A 181 4.30 8.59 -9.14
CA THR A 181 4.71 9.98 -8.94
C THR A 181 6.18 10.20 -9.28
N SER A 182 6.48 11.39 -9.80
CA SER A 182 7.86 11.86 -9.95
C SER A 182 8.38 12.59 -8.71
N THR A 183 7.53 12.83 -7.70
CA THR A 183 7.96 13.49 -6.47
C THR A 183 8.85 12.56 -5.65
N ALA A 184 10.00 13.08 -5.23
CA ALA A 184 10.80 12.43 -4.21
C ALA A 184 9.98 12.31 -2.92
N SER A 185 10.15 11.21 -2.19
CA SER A 185 9.50 10.99 -0.89
C SER A 185 9.75 12.20 0.01
N ALA A 186 8.69 12.79 0.59
CA ALA A 186 8.76 14.00 1.41
C ALA A 186 9.77 13.88 2.59
N SER A 187 10.01 12.65 3.05
CA SER A 187 10.98 12.29 4.08
C SER A 187 12.46 12.40 3.70
N ASN A 188 12.82 12.64 2.43
CA ASN A 188 14.22 12.72 1.97
C ASN A 188 14.71 14.17 1.74
N SER A 189 14.15 15.15 2.44
CA SER A 189 14.45 16.58 2.23
C SER A 189 15.82 17.03 2.79
N SER A 190 16.64 16.12 3.30
CA SER A 190 18.03 16.41 3.69
C SER A 190 19.02 16.07 2.56
N SER A 191 19.60 17.12 1.98
CA SER A 191 20.76 17.16 1.06
C SER A 191 20.60 16.61 -0.37
N HIS A 192 20.33 17.55 -1.30
CA HIS A 192 21.04 17.81 -2.57
C HIS A 192 21.53 16.68 -3.51
N SER A 193 21.07 15.44 -3.41
CA SER A 193 21.10 14.54 -4.58
C SER A 193 19.76 14.64 -5.30
N GLU A 194 19.77 15.23 -6.51
CA GLU A 194 18.72 14.98 -7.49
C GLU A 194 18.59 13.46 -7.61
N ASN A 195 17.53 12.92 -7.03
CA ASN A 195 17.34 11.49 -6.99
C ASN A 195 16.80 11.09 -8.37
N THR A 196 17.74 10.90 -9.31
CA THR A 196 17.50 10.58 -10.71
C THR A 196 17.07 9.12 -10.82
N TYR A 197 15.95 8.75 -10.21
CA TYR A 197 15.35 7.46 -10.48
C TYR A 197 14.96 7.41 -11.95
N ALA A 198 15.40 6.37 -12.65
CA ALA A 198 15.05 6.13 -14.04
C ALA A 198 13.53 5.95 -14.25
N TYR A 199 12.81 5.62 -13.18
CA TYR A 199 11.38 5.33 -13.17
C TYR A 199 10.63 6.13 -12.09
N PRO A 200 9.34 6.45 -12.31
CA PRO A 200 8.52 7.09 -11.30
C PRO A 200 8.36 6.19 -10.07
N ARG A 201 8.28 6.78 -8.89
CA ARG A 201 7.99 6.07 -7.64
C ARG A 201 6.60 5.43 -7.72
N ALA A 202 6.51 4.17 -7.33
CA ALA A 202 5.24 3.45 -7.24
C ALA A 202 4.77 3.38 -5.77
N LEU A 203 3.49 3.67 -5.56
CA LEU A 203 2.86 3.73 -4.24
C LEU A 203 1.61 2.86 -4.22
N LEU A 204 1.46 2.08 -3.17
CA LEU A 204 0.23 1.36 -2.85
C LEU A 204 -0.76 2.32 -2.17
N ALA A 205 -2.01 2.33 -2.62
CA ALA A 205 -3.05 3.25 -2.17
C ALA A 205 -4.41 2.54 -1.98
N ASP A 206 -5.40 3.29 -1.52
CA ASP A 206 -6.77 2.83 -1.24
C ASP A 206 -6.85 1.74 -0.17
N PHE A 207 -6.64 2.15 1.07
CA PHE A 207 -6.71 1.28 2.25
C PHE A 207 -8.12 1.24 2.85
N GLY A 208 -9.14 1.71 2.12
CA GLY A 208 -10.52 1.81 2.61
C GLY A 208 -11.16 0.47 3.00
N ILE A 209 -10.61 -0.66 2.51
CA ILE A 209 -11.04 -2.02 2.90
C ILE A 209 -9.91 -2.86 3.50
N ALA A 210 -8.78 -2.24 3.82
CA ALA A 210 -7.69 -2.93 4.50
C ALA A 210 -8.17 -3.46 5.86
N GLN A 211 -7.59 -4.56 6.32
CA GLN A 211 -8.00 -5.21 7.57
C GLN A 211 -6.80 -5.47 8.46
N THR A 212 -6.93 -5.17 9.74
CA THR A 212 -5.93 -5.60 10.71
C THR A 212 -6.05 -7.11 10.97
N ALA A 213 -4.97 -7.74 11.43
CA ALA A 213 -4.98 -9.16 11.78
C ALA A 213 -6.03 -9.52 12.85
N GLU A 214 -6.48 -8.54 13.63
CA GLU A 214 -7.49 -8.70 14.70
C GLU A 214 -8.93 -8.68 14.18
N GLU A 215 -9.16 -7.98 13.07
CA GLU A 215 -10.43 -7.91 12.34
C GLU A 215 -10.67 -9.14 11.48
N LEU A 216 -9.59 -9.81 11.04
CA LEU A 216 -9.72 -10.99 10.19
C LEU A 216 -10.45 -12.14 10.92
N PRO A 217 -11.32 -12.88 10.22
CA PRO A 217 -12.11 -13.98 10.82
C PRO A 217 -11.25 -15.18 11.27
N TRP A 218 -9.93 -15.15 11.09
CA TRP A 218 -8.97 -16.21 11.48
C TRP A 218 -8.75 -16.34 13.00
N ARG A 219 -9.61 -15.75 13.85
CA ARG A 219 -9.54 -15.89 15.32
C ARG A 219 -9.41 -17.35 15.80
N PRO A 220 -10.04 -18.37 15.18
CA PRO A 220 -9.83 -19.77 15.57
C PRO A 220 -8.42 -20.29 15.26
N TYR A 221 -7.78 -19.80 14.19
CA TYR A 221 -6.44 -20.24 13.76
C TYR A 221 -5.33 -19.68 14.65
N ARG A 222 -5.54 -18.54 15.31
CA ARG A 222 -4.59 -17.94 16.26
C ARG A 222 -4.21 -18.91 17.38
N LYS A 223 -5.20 -19.66 17.89
CA LYS A 223 -5.00 -20.65 18.95
C LYS A 223 -4.21 -21.89 18.49
N ARG A 224 -4.22 -22.19 17.19
CA ARG A 224 -3.74 -23.47 16.64
C ARG A 224 -2.39 -23.38 15.92
N TYR A 225 -2.05 -22.24 15.34
CA TYR A 225 -0.92 -22.13 14.41
C TYR A 225 0.10 -21.05 14.77
N GLY A 226 -0.12 -20.29 15.85
CA GLY A 226 0.77 -19.21 16.27
C GLY A 226 0.72 -17.98 15.36
N PHE A 227 1.25 -16.86 15.85
CA PHE A 227 1.19 -15.55 15.19
C PHE A 227 1.99 -15.50 13.88
N MET A 228 3.12 -16.21 13.80
CA MET A 228 3.98 -16.25 12.60
C MET A 228 3.29 -16.88 11.39
N LYS A 229 2.51 -17.94 11.58
CA LYS A 229 1.79 -18.59 10.48
C LYS A 229 0.65 -17.73 9.93
N GLN A 230 0.04 -16.89 10.77
CA GLN A 230 -0.95 -15.91 10.31
C GLN A 230 -0.31 -14.81 9.45
N ARG A 231 0.85 -14.30 9.85
CA ARG A 231 1.63 -13.34 9.04
C ARG A 231 1.99 -13.93 7.68
N ALA A 232 2.46 -15.17 7.65
CA ALA A 232 2.78 -15.87 6.40
C ALA A 232 1.58 -16.00 5.47
N LEU A 233 0.39 -16.33 5.98
CA LEU A 233 -0.84 -16.44 5.18
C LEU A 233 -1.31 -15.09 4.61
N VAL A 234 -1.22 -14.02 5.41
CA VAL A 234 -1.56 -12.66 4.95
C VAL A 234 -0.59 -12.21 3.86
N LEU A 235 0.72 -12.44 4.08
CA LEU A 235 1.76 -12.15 3.10
C LEU A 235 1.54 -12.93 1.80
N GLN A 236 1.33 -14.25 1.90
CA GLN A 236 1.09 -15.09 0.73
C GLN A 236 -0.10 -14.57 -0.06
N SER A 237 -1.23 -14.25 0.59
CA SER A 237 -2.41 -13.70 -0.08
C SER A 237 -2.12 -12.41 -0.85
N ASP A 238 -1.46 -11.43 -0.23
CA ASP A 238 -1.21 -10.13 -0.87
C ASP A 238 -0.13 -10.23 -1.96
N VAL A 239 0.92 -11.04 -1.75
CA VAL A 239 1.96 -11.28 -2.76
C VAL A 239 1.39 -12.04 -3.97
N THR A 240 0.56 -13.05 -3.74
CA THR A 240 -0.18 -13.74 -4.81
C THR A 240 -0.99 -12.73 -5.62
N MET A 241 -1.69 -11.79 -4.96
CA MET A 241 -2.44 -10.75 -5.67
C MET A 241 -1.53 -9.85 -6.52
N VAL A 242 -0.34 -9.49 -6.03
CA VAL A 242 0.64 -8.74 -6.83
C VAL A 242 1.07 -9.53 -8.07
N ILE A 243 1.44 -10.79 -7.90
CA ILE A 243 1.92 -11.62 -9.02
C ILE A 243 0.79 -11.79 -10.06
N TYR A 244 -0.38 -12.25 -9.64
CA TYR A 244 -1.43 -12.64 -10.56
C TYR A 244 -2.24 -11.46 -11.13
N ARG A 245 -2.48 -10.40 -10.35
CA ARG A 245 -3.29 -9.26 -10.83
C ARG A 245 -2.48 -8.13 -11.44
N ILE A 246 -1.20 -8.02 -11.07
CA ILE A 246 -0.34 -6.92 -11.52
C ILE A 246 0.69 -7.44 -12.51
N MET A 247 1.58 -8.33 -12.08
CA MET A 247 2.70 -8.74 -12.93
C MET A 247 2.24 -9.53 -14.16
N TRP A 248 1.38 -10.54 -13.95
CA TRP A 248 0.94 -11.41 -15.03
C TRP A 248 0.30 -10.66 -16.21
N PRO A 249 -0.68 -9.75 -15.99
CA PRO A 249 -1.32 -9.03 -17.10
C PRO A 249 -0.42 -7.96 -17.72
N LEU A 250 0.57 -7.42 -16.99
CA LEU A 250 1.44 -6.36 -17.47
C LEU A 250 2.58 -6.89 -18.34
N CYS A 251 3.03 -8.12 -18.10
CA CYS A 251 4.01 -8.79 -18.95
C CYS A 251 3.46 -9.17 -20.33
N GLY A 252 2.17 -8.91 -20.61
CA GLY A 252 1.56 -9.24 -21.88
C GLY A 252 1.47 -10.75 -22.11
N LEU A 253 1.30 -11.52 -21.03
CA LEU A 253 1.06 -12.96 -21.07
C LEU A 253 -0.37 -13.23 -21.57
N GLU A 254 -0.68 -12.88 -22.81
CA GLU A 254 -1.63 -13.65 -23.58
C GLU A 254 -0.90 -14.94 -23.97
N LEU A 255 -1.36 -16.08 -23.45
CA LEU A 255 -0.89 -17.41 -23.86
C LEU A 255 -1.31 -17.67 -25.33
N HIS A 256 -0.70 -16.96 -26.29
CA HIS A 256 -0.84 -17.30 -27.70
C HIS A 256 0.27 -18.27 -28.09
N LYS A 257 -0.14 -19.51 -28.32
CA LYS A 257 0.69 -20.60 -28.82
C LYS A 257 1.07 -20.33 -30.29
N SER A 258 2.08 -19.50 -30.48
CA SER A 258 2.81 -19.40 -31.75
C SER A 258 3.79 -20.57 -31.84
N GLY A 259 3.80 -21.27 -32.96
CA GLY A 259 4.48 -22.54 -33.18
C GLY A 259 5.91 -22.64 -32.62
N GLY A 260 6.12 -23.67 -31.80
CA GLY A 260 7.43 -24.33 -31.65
C GLY A 260 8.39 -23.81 -30.59
N GLU A 261 8.34 -22.53 -30.19
CA GLU A 261 9.27 -21.98 -29.20
C GLU A 261 8.58 -21.74 -27.84
N ARG A 262 9.16 -22.29 -26.77
CA ARG A 262 8.68 -22.08 -25.40
C ARG A 262 8.94 -20.63 -24.99
N TRP A 263 7.87 -19.89 -24.73
CA TRP A 263 7.93 -18.64 -24.00
C TRP A 263 8.32 -18.93 -22.55
N GLY A 264 9.46 -18.40 -22.14
CA GLY A 264 9.91 -18.44 -20.77
C GLY A 264 9.86 -17.06 -20.15
N TYR A 265 9.47 -16.96 -18.88
CA TYR A 265 10.11 -15.97 -18.03
C TYR A 265 11.64 -16.14 -18.12
N SER A 266 12.38 -15.12 -17.71
CA SER A 266 13.76 -15.35 -17.29
C SER A 266 13.77 -16.55 -16.32
N GLU A 267 14.76 -17.44 -16.42
CA GLU A 267 14.81 -18.66 -15.58
C GLU A 267 14.74 -18.31 -14.08
N GLU A 268 15.21 -17.12 -13.72
CA GLU A 268 15.19 -16.55 -12.39
C GLU A 268 13.75 -16.31 -11.88
N LEU A 269 12.84 -15.78 -12.71
CA LEU A 269 11.45 -15.53 -12.31
C LEU A 269 10.63 -16.82 -12.27
N LYS A 270 10.92 -17.80 -13.13
CA LYS A 270 10.36 -19.17 -13.00
C LYS A 270 10.72 -19.75 -11.64
N ASP A 271 11.99 -19.67 -11.26
CA ASP A 271 12.47 -20.23 -9.99
C ASP A 271 11.85 -19.54 -8.78
N VAL A 272 11.71 -18.21 -8.80
CA VAL A 272 11.06 -17.46 -7.70
C VAL A 272 9.58 -17.82 -7.57
N VAL A 273 8.82 -17.81 -8.67
CA VAL A 273 7.39 -18.16 -8.64
C VAL A 273 7.20 -19.63 -8.26
N TRP A 274 8.03 -20.53 -8.79
CA TRP A 274 7.96 -21.97 -8.52
C TRP A 274 8.29 -22.32 -7.06
N ARG A 275 9.35 -21.72 -6.49
CA ARG A 275 9.74 -21.97 -5.09
C ARG A 275 8.74 -21.43 -4.07
N HIS A 276 8.02 -20.35 -4.39
CA HIS A 276 7.03 -19.75 -3.50
C HIS A 276 5.61 -20.30 -3.66
N SER A 277 5.33 -21.02 -4.75
CA SER A 277 4.03 -21.69 -4.98
C SER A 277 3.95 -23.09 -4.38
N LEU A 278 5.04 -23.61 -3.84
CA LEU A 278 5.09 -24.86 -3.08
C LEU A 278 5.03 -24.51 -1.59
N ASP A 279 3.95 -24.90 -0.91
CA ASP A 279 3.95 -24.98 0.55
C ASP A 279 5.13 -25.87 0.98
N GLY A 280 5.75 -25.56 2.12
CA GLY A 280 6.99 -26.17 2.64
C GLY A 280 7.00 -27.69 2.83
N ASP A 281 5.93 -28.39 2.42
CA ASP A 281 5.83 -29.86 2.37
C ASP A 281 6.03 -30.44 0.96
N GLY A 282 6.34 -29.63 -0.06
CA GLY A 282 6.66 -30.10 -1.41
C GLY A 282 5.50 -30.79 -2.14
N LYS A 283 4.25 -30.61 -1.66
CA LYS A 283 3.05 -31.09 -2.34
C LYS A 283 2.53 -30.00 -3.27
N THR A 284 2.51 -30.32 -4.56
CA THR A 284 1.82 -29.54 -5.59
C THR A 284 0.37 -29.33 -5.18
N ALA A 285 -0.03 -28.07 -4.97
CA ALA A 285 -1.43 -27.69 -5.03
C ALA A 285 -1.88 -27.86 -6.49
N CYS A 286 -2.48 -29.00 -6.81
CA CYS A 286 -3.19 -29.17 -8.06
C CYS A 286 -4.40 -28.22 -8.03
N LEU A 287 -4.24 -27.04 -8.63
CA LEU A 287 -5.38 -26.29 -9.15
C LEU A 287 -5.87 -27.08 -10.36
N ASN A 288 -6.79 -28.02 -10.13
CA ASN A 288 -7.62 -28.55 -11.19
C ASN A 288 -8.51 -27.39 -11.66
N ALA A 289 -8.14 -26.79 -12.78
CA ALA A 289 -9.00 -25.91 -13.55
C ALA A 289 -9.85 -26.79 -14.47
N ASP A 290 -10.83 -27.49 -13.87
CA ASP A 290 -11.95 -28.12 -14.56
C ASP A 290 -13.09 -28.25 -13.53
N GLU A 291 -13.77 -27.12 -13.29
CA GLU A 291 -15.21 -26.97 -12.95
C GLU A 291 -15.61 -25.50 -13.00
#